data_AF-A0A0Q3T8U0-F1
#
_entry.id   AF-A0A0Q3T8U0-F1
#
_cell.length_a   1.000
_cell.length_b   1.000
_cell.length_c   1.000
_cell.angle_alpha   90.00
_cell.angle_beta   90.00
_cell.angle_gamma   90.00
#
_symmetry.space_group_name_H-M   'P 1'
#
loop_
_entity.id
_entity.type
_entity.pdbx_description
1 polymer ?
#
loop_
_entity_poly.entity_id
_entity_poly.type
_entity_poly.pdbx_seq_one_letter_code
_entity_poly.pdbx_strand_id
1 'polypeptide(L)' 'MATNIIIELEKAALQKGANTIGIGVGLFKDYGSAQRLYTKLGYIPDGNGIQYDGKPVQKGTYVFVDDDLVLYYTKKLV' A
#
# COMPACT_ATOMS: atom_id res chain seq x y z
N MET A 1 -0.52 17.86 1.47
CA MET A 1 -0.08 17.33 2.77
C MET A 1 0.34 15.86 2.65
N ALA A 2 -0.55 14.94 2.25
CA ALA A 2 -0.24 13.50 2.13
C ALA A 2 0.97 13.20 1.22
N THR A 3 1.07 13.82 0.04
CA THR A 3 2.20 13.64 -0.88
C THR A 3 3.56 13.95 -0.24
N ASN A 4 3.65 15.03 0.53
CA ASN A 4 4.92 15.43 1.16
C ASN A 4 5.34 14.39 2.22
N ILE A 5 4.39 13.88 3.01
CA ILE A 5 4.67 12.82 3.99
C ILE A 5 5.21 11.57 3.29
N ILE A 6 4.59 11.15 2.18
CA ILE A 6 5.03 9.99 1.40
C ILE A 6 6.47 10.20 0.89
N ILE A 7 6.77 11.39 0.35
CA ILE A 7 8.12 11.73 -0.15
C ILE A 7 9.15 11.68 0.98
N GLU A 8 8.83 12.20 2.17
CA GLU A 8 9.77 12.14 3.31
C GLU A 8 9.98 10.71 3.80
N LEU A 9 8.94 9.86 3.77
CA LEU A 9 9.08 8.44 4.08
C LEU A 9 9.91 7.68 3.02
N GLU A 10 9.72 7.99 1.73
CA GLU A 10 10.55 7.45 0.64
C GLU A 10 12.03 7.80 0.85
N LYS A 11 12.34 9.06 1.16
CA LYS A 11 13.71 9.51 1.48
C LYS A 11 14.28 8.80 2.71
N ALA A 12 13.51 8.69 3.79
CA ALA A 12 13.95 8.03 5.01
C ALA A 12 14.21 6.53 4.78
N ALA A 13 13.42 5.86 3.94
CA ALA A 13 13.65 4.48 3.55
C ALA A 13 14.93 4.34 2.72
N LEU A 14 15.16 5.23 1.75
CA LEU A 14 16.38 5.25 0.95
C LEU A 14 17.64 5.48 1.81
N GLN A 15 17.59 6.41 2.78
CA GLN A 15 18.68 6.66 3.73
C GLN A 15 19.00 5.44 4.61
N LYS A 16 18.01 4.57 4.85
CA LYS A 16 18.20 3.29 5.56
C LYS A 16 18.69 2.15 4.65
N GLY A 17 18.97 2.44 3.38
CA GLY A 17 19.43 1.46 2.40
C GLY A 17 18.33 0.59 1.80
N ALA A 18 17.06 1.00 1.89
CA ALA A 18 15.96 0.29 1.25
C ALA A 18 15.93 0.57 -0.26
N ASN A 19 15.73 -0.49 -1.05
CA ASN A 19 15.58 -0.40 -2.51
C ASN A 19 14.11 -0.35 -2.96
N THR A 20 13.17 -0.58 -2.04
CA THR A 20 11.73 -0.65 -2.30
C THR A 20 10.98 -0.27 -1.03
N ILE A 21 9.85 0.42 -1.18
CA ILE A 21 8.94 0.78 -0.09
C ILE A 21 7.53 0.26 -0.41
N GLY A 22 6.81 -0.18 0.62
CA GLY A 22 5.44 -0.66 0.53
C GLY A 22 4.45 0.28 1.23
N ILE A 23 3.21 0.29 0.76
CA ILE A 23 2.09 1.00 1.39
C ILE A 23 0.79 0.21 1.25
N GLY A 24 0.03 0.08 2.34
CA GLY A 24 -1.28 -0.55 2.34
C GLY A 24 -2.39 0.46 2.05
N VAL A 25 -3.45 0.03 1.36
CA VAL A 25 -4.63 0.86 1.09
C VAL A 25 -5.90 0.04 1.22
N GLY A 26 -6.90 0.60 1.91
CA GLY A 26 -8.23 -0.01 2.06
C GLY A 26 -8.99 -0.11 0.73
N LEU A 27 -10.03 -0.94 0.72
CA LEU A 27 -10.78 -1.29 -0.49
C LEU A 27 -12.04 -0.45 -0.70
N PHE A 28 -12.47 0.32 0.30
CA PHE A 28 -13.66 1.15 0.21
C PHE A 28 -13.48 2.42 -0.64
N LYS A 29 -14.61 3.01 -1.02
CA LYS A 29 -14.68 4.17 -1.95
C LYS A 29 -13.95 5.40 -1.43
N ASP A 30 -13.97 5.63 -0.13
CA ASP A 30 -13.28 6.72 0.56
C ASP A 30 -11.75 6.64 0.42
N TYR A 31 -11.19 5.43 0.36
CA TYR A 31 -9.78 5.21 0.01
C TYR A 31 -9.45 5.46 -1.46
N GLY A 32 -10.45 5.64 -2.34
CA GLY A 32 -10.22 5.84 -3.78
C GLY A 32 -9.32 7.02 -4.12
N SER A 33 -9.32 8.07 -3.28
CA SER A 33 -8.39 9.19 -3.43
C SER A 33 -6.94 8.77 -3.19
N ALA A 34 -6.68 7.93 -2.18
CA ALA A 34 -5.38 7.38 -1.84
C ALA A 34 -4.90 6.38 -2.89
N GLN A 35 -5.76 5.45 -3.34
CA GLN A 35 -5.45 4.48 -4.40
C GLN A 35 -4.94 5.18 -5.67
N ARG A 36 -5.64 6.24 -6.10
CA ARG A 36 -5.25 7.05 -7.27
C ARG A 36 -3.99 7.86 -7.01
N LEU A 37 -3.81 8.40 -5.81
CA LEU A 37 -2.60 9.13 -5.44
C LEU A 37 -1.37 8.22 -5.50
N TYR A 38 -1.42 7.04 -4.90
CA TYR A 38 -0.29 6.10 -4.88
C TYR A 38 0.10 5.69 -6.30
N THR A 39 -0.88 5.36 -7.14
CA THR A 39 -0.65 5.07 -8.56
C THR A 39 0.06 6.22 -9.28
N LYS A 40 -0.38 7.47 -9.06
CA LYS A 40 0.26 8.66 -9.64
C LYS A 40 1.68 8.91 -9.13
N LEU A 41 1.99 8.46 -7.91
CA LEU A 41 3.33 8.56 -7.32
C LEU A 41 4.27 7.44 -7.77
N GLY A 42 3.81 6.54 -8.65
CA GLY A 42 4.61 5.43 -9.20
C GLY A 42 4.56 4.15 -8.37
N TYR A 43 3.66 4.07 -7.39
CA TYR A 43 3.39 2.82 -6.70
C TYR A 43 2.51 1.93 -7.59
N ILE A 44 2.80 0.63 -7.59
CA ILE A 44 2.02 -0.41 -8.29
C ILE A 44 1.59 -1.48 -7.29
N PRO A 45 0.47 -2.20 -7.52
CA PRO A 45 0.11 -3.35 -6.69
C PRO A 45 1.28 -4.33 -6.54
N ASP A 46 1.50 -4.83 -5.32
CA ASP A 46 2.65 -5.69 -4.98
C ASP A 46 2.52 -7.13 -5.52
N GLY A 47 1.35 -7.49 -6.04
CA GLY A 47 1.05 -8.80 -6.62
C GLY A 47 0.65 -9.88 -5.60
N ASN A 48 0.55 -9.56 -4.31
CA ASN A 48 0.22 -10.54 -3.26
C ASN A 48 -1.29 -10.71 -3.01
N GLY A 49 -2.12 -9.93 -3.69
CA GLY A 49 -3.58 -9.95 -3.49
C GLY A 49 -4.00 -9.25 -2.19
N ILE A 50 -5.21 -9.55 -1.73
CA ILE A 50 -5.77 -8.94 -0.52
C ILE A 50 -5.13 -9.52 0.75
N GLN A 51 -4.89 -8.66 1.73
CA GLN A 51 -4.46 -9.04 3.07
C GLN A 51 -5.48 -8.57 4.10
N TYR A 52 -5.66 -9.36 5.15
CA TYR A 52 -6.51 -9.05 6.30
C TYR A 52 -5.66 -9.15 7.57
N ASP A 53 -5.64 -8.11 8.42
CA ASP A 53 -4.81 -8.08 9.64
C ASP A 53 -3.33 -8.40 9.34
N GLY A 54 -2.78 -7.80 8.28
CA GLY A 54 -1.39 -7.98 7.86
C GLY A 54 -1.03 -9.41 7.40
N LYS A 55 -2.02 -10.25 7.10
CA LYS A 55 -1.83 -11.63 6.64
C LYS A 55 -2.49 -11.85 5.27
N PRO A 56 -1.86 -12.62 4.36
CA PRO A 56 -2.49 -13.01 3.10
C PRO A 56 -3.81 -13.76 3.33
N VAL A 57 -4.86 -13.35 2.62
CA VAL A 57 -6.14 -14.07 2.66
C VAL A 57 -6.05 -15.35 1.84
N GLN A 58 -6.44 -16.47 2.44
CA GLN A 58 -6.44 -17.76 1.77
C GLN A 58 -7.67 -17.91 0.87
N LYS A 59 -7.52 -18.57 -0.29
CA LYS A 59 -8.65 -18.85 -1.17
C LYS A 59 -9.65 -19.78 -0.47
N GLY A 60 -10.93 -19.47 -0.57
CA GLY A 60 -12.01 -20.26 0.03
C GLY A 60 -12.30 -19.94 1.49
N THR A 61 -11.63 -18.94 2.09
CA THR A 61 -11.94 -18.48 3.45
C THR A 61 -12.85 -17.25 3.44
N TYR A 62 -13.59 -17.05 4.53
CA TYR A 62 -14.31 -15.80 4.78
C TYR A 62 -13.42 -14.80 5.48
N VAL A 63 -13.56 -13.52 5.11
CA VAL A 63 -12.98 -12.37 5.82
C VAL A 63 -14.09 -11.36 6.06
N PHE A 64 -14.00 -10.63 7.17
CA PHE A 64 -14.88 -9.49 7.38
C PHE A 64 -14.35 -8.33 6.52
N VAL A 65 -15.25 -7.67 5.79
CA VAL A 65 -14.87 -6.57 4.90
C VAL A 65 -14.96 -5.29 5.71
N ASP A 66 -13.83 -4.89 6.27
CA ASP A 66 -13.62 -3.69 7.07
C ASP A 66 -12.33 -2.96 6.63
N ASP A 67 -11.86 -2.01 7.44
CA ASP A 67 -10.66 -1.23 7.16
C ASP A 67 -9.35 -2.02 7.25
N ASP A 68 -9.36 -3.21 7.85
CA ASP A 68 -8.19 -4.09 7.94
C ASP A 68 -8.02 -4.96 6.68
N LEU A 69 -9.04 -5.00 5.80
CA LEU A 69 -8.93 -5.63 4.49
C LEU A 69 -8.29 -4.64 3.49
N VAL A 70 -7.06 -4.94 3.08
CA VAL A 70 -6.23 -4.02 2.28
C VAL A 70 -5.60 -4.67 1.06
N LEU A 71 -5.21 -3.85 0.09
CA LEU A 71 -4.23 -4.17 -0.94
C LEU A 71 -2.91 -3.45 -0.62
N TYR A 72 -1.79 -4.10 -0.89
CA TYR A 72 -0.48 -3.46 -0.78
C TYR A 72 0.05 -3.05 -2.15
N TYR A 73 0.72 -1.89 -2.16
CA TYR A 73 1.40 -1.34 -3.32
C TYR A 73 2.88 -1.20 -2.98
N THR A 74 3.74 -1.34 -3.98
CA THR A 74 5.19 -1.14 -3.86
C THR A 74 5.70 -0.15 -4.87
N LYS A 75 6.80 0.53 -4.51
CA LYS A 75 7.56 1.41 -5.40
C LYS A 75 9.04 1.14 -5.22
N LYS A 76 9.77 0.96 -6.32
CA LYS A 76 11.23 0.94 -6.30
C LYS A 76 11.74 2.33 -5.96
N LEU A 77 12.64 2.41 -4.99
CA LEU A 77 13.30 3.64 -4.62
C LEU A 77 14.53 3.82 -5.52
N VAL A 78 14.73 5.04 -6.02
CA VAL A 78 15.86 5.43 -6.87
C VAL A 78 16.58 6.63 -6.26
#